data_AF-A0A2N1MGH0-F1
#
_entry.id   AF-A0A2N1MGH0-F1
#
_cell.length_a   1.000
_cell.length_b   1.000
_cell.length_c   1.000
_cell.angle_alpha   90.00
_cell.angle_beta   90.00
_cell.angle_gamma   90.00
#
_symmetry.space_group_name_H-M   'P 1'
#
loop_
_entity.id
_entity.type
_entity.pdbx_description
1 polymer ?
#
loop_
_entity_poly.entity_id
_entity_poly.type
_entity_poly.pdbx_seq_one_letter_code
_entity_poly.pdbx_strand_id
1 'polypeptide(L)'
;MVNNPEAKELFDFLNPFLKLPDRRVLGGDILKQVVDDADKAMETALKEDQIAVDISSERENYTAVMDKIEIMLTDLKKKDITVCAIVTDSAPAYAAARRQMRISKRSIVFLPCFAHQINLCVGEIFKESTEFKTTIDRAIRLATFFKNSNHKFFISRLREQQYETYKKYIAISVPGETRWNSLYYMCISLLKTQQALQILAINFKPPIVETRRRQGEAPTLPREIFETIDSSIFWNQITLINEILEPYCKILNMLQCDKARLFQVVHSMNYLVQFWLNRSDDALATKLIDRLEKRWKDWEQPLLLLSYLLHPEYRMKQFSSKVSSINYSEFGKWLMYYYRAWSGKEPTRIIREFDDFRLAKYPFDLETYKQFDNDIWRYWCYVSVSTNELGFVACRIFGICVNAASVERLWSCMGFLQTKWRNRLMSSKALQMSKLRAYITYSHRLHNSPISVEYTTTLDVNNTNETNQNPGNLNDSENNKDNDPVINLEADPEQLEEGSDDKNTESQLENDFGEYPQGWTDMLREEENADILDEEENTEFNNEKSNIPLDDITHPANDDNAKWKLLTLFNYNMDINLPF
;
A
#
# COMPACT_ATOMS: atom_id res chain seq x y z
N MET A 1 -2.59 -28.76 -18.85
CA MET A 1 -3.90 -29.29 -18.43
C MET A 1 -4.80 -29.61 -19.61
N VAL A 2 -5.21 -28.65 -20.46
CA VAL A 2 -6.19 -28.89 -21.56
C VAL A 2 -5.76 -29.94 -22.61
N ASN A 3 -4.45 -30.16 -22.78
CA ASN A 3 -3.94 -31.20 -23.69
C ASN A 3 -3.70 -32.55 -23.00
N ASN A 4 -3.90 -32.64 -21.69
CA ASN A 4 -3.75 -33.90 -20.96
C ASN A 4 -4.90 -34.83 -21.38
N PRO A 5 -4.62 -36.08 -21.80
CA PRO A 5 -5.64 -37.09 -22.08
C PRO A 5 -6.72 -37.21 -21.00
N GLU A 6 -6.34 -37.21 -19.72
CA GLU A 6 -7.25 -37.34 -18.58
C GLU A 6 -8.22 -36.15 -18.47
N ALA A 7 -7.73 -34.95 -18.79
CA ALA A 7 -8.57 -33.75 -18.81
C ALA A 7 -9.53 -33.75 -20.00
N LYS A 8 -9.10 -34.25 -21.17
CA LYS A 8 -9.99 -34.40 -22.33
C LYS A 8 -11.10 -35.39 -22.04
N GLU A 9 -10.76 -36.53 -21.44
CA GLU A 9 -11.72 -37.55 -21.05
C GLU A 9 -12.74 -37.02 -20.02
N LEU A 10 -12.29 -36.22 -19.04
CA LEU A 10 -13.18 -35.55 -18.09
C LEU A 10 -14.16 -34.58 -18.77
N PHE A 11 -13.68 -33.73 -19.68
CA PHE A 11 -14.55 -32.77 -20.36
C PHE A 11 -15.46 -33.43 -21.41
N ASP A 12 -14.99 -34.48 -22.08
CA ASP A 12 -15.82 -35.30 -22.96
C ASP A 12 -16.92 -36.02 -22.17
N PHE A 13 -16.65 -36.43 -20.93
CA PHE A 13 -17.66 -36.97 -20.01
C PHE A 13 -18.67 -35.90 -19.57
N LEU A 14 -18.19 -34.71 -19.16
CA LEU A 14 -19.06 -33.62 -18.69
C LEU A 14 -19.92 -33.03 -19.80
N ASN A 15 -19.38 -32.90 -21.01
CA ASN A 15 -20.11 -32.43 -22.19
C ASN A 15 -19.47 -32.96 -23.48
N PRO A 16 -19.99 -34.06 -24.06
CA PRO A 16 -19.42 -34.71 -25.25
C PRO A 16 -19.40 -33.83 -26.51
N PHE A 17 -20.19 -32.76 -26.54
CA PHE A 17 -20.25 -31.83 -27.67
C PHE A 17 -19.23 -30.68 -27.54
N LEU A 18 -18.59 -30.53 -26.38
CA LEU A 18 -17.64 -29.46 -26.11
C LEU A 18 -16.24 -29.83 -26.63
N LYS A 19 -15.88 -29.29 -27.80
CA LYS A 19 -14.50 -29.43 -28.31
C LYS A 19 -13.56 -28.48 -27.59
N LEU A 20 -12.71 -29.01 -26.72
CA LEU A 20 -11.68 -28.22 -26.05
C LEU A 20 -10.61 -27.73 -27.05
N PRO A 21 -10.33 -26.41 -27.11
CA PRO A 21 -9.27 -25.88 -27.94
C PRO A 21 -7.87 -26.32 -27.42
N ASP A 22 -6.94 -26.54 -28.35
CA ASP A 22 -5.56 -26.87 -28.01
C ASP A 22 -4.88 -25.75 -27.22
N ARG A 23 -3.92 -26.08 -26.35
CA ARG A 23 -3.18 -25.09 -25.56
C ARG A 23 -2.53 -23.98 -26.41
N ARG A 24 -2.14 -24.27 -27.66
CA ARG A 24 -1.57 -23.26 -28.57
C ARG A 24 -2.62 -22.31 -29.11
N VAL A 25 -3.84 -22.81 -29.34
CA VAL A 25 -4.99 -22.00 -29.77
C VAL A 25 -5.49 -21.13 -28.61
N LEU A 26 -5.58 -21.71 -27.41
CA LEU A 26 -5.90 -20.98 -26.17
C LEU A 26 -4.90 -19.88 -25.89
N GLY A 27 -3.60 -20.20 -25.82
CA GLY A 27 -2.53 -19.23 -25.57
C GLY A 27 -2.04 -18.48 -26.81
N GLY A 28 -2.82 -18.49 -27.89
CA GLY A 28 -2.54 -17.89 -29.18
C GLY A 28 -3.71 -17.01 -29.61
N ASP A 29 -4.46 -17.45 -30.62
CA ASP A 29 -5.51 -16.64 -31.25
C ASP A 29 -6.65 -16.28 -30.28
N ILE A 30 -7.09 -17.22 -29.43
CA ILE A 30 -8.17 -16.97 -28.47
C ILE A 30 -7.74 -15.93 -27.43
N LEU A 31 -6.57 -16.13 -26.79
CA LEU A 31 -6.06 -15.15 -25.82
C LEU A 31 -5.87 -13.77 -26.47
N LYS A 32 -5.33 -13.72 -27.69
CA LYS A 32 -5.11 -12.46 -28.39
C LYS A 32 -6.44 -11.76 -28.68
N GLN A 33 -7.43 -12.46 -29.23
CA GLN A 33 -8.74 -11.88 -29.51
C GLN A 33 -9.42 -11.36 -28.24
N VAL A 34 -9.44 -12.15 -27.17
CA VAL A 34 -10.10 -11.76 -25.91
C VAL A 34 -9.37 -10.58 -25.25
N VAL A 35 -8.04 -10.54 -25.34
CA VAL A 35 -7.26 -9.39 -24.83
C VAL A 35 -7.47 -8.15 -25.70
N ASP A 36 -7.55 -8.28 -27.02
CA ASP A 36 -7.84 -7.16 -27.92
C ASP A 36 -9.24 -6.57 -27.65
N ASP A 37 -10.23 -7.42 -27.38
CA ASP A 37 -11.58 -7.00 -27.01
C ASP A 37 -11.60 -6.35 -25.61
N ALA A 38 -10.87 -6.92 -24.64
CA ALA A 38 -10.69 -6.32 -23.32
C ALA A 38 -9.95 -4.97 -23.38
N ASP A 39 -8.91 -4.85 -24.21
CA ASP A 39 -8.15 -3.62 -24.41
C ASP A 39 -9.05 -2.54 -25.03
N LYS A 40 -9.90 -2.86 -26.03
CA LYS A 40 -10.89 -1.92 -26.58
C LYS A 40 -11.93 -1.48 -25.55
N ALA A 41 -12.43 -2.41 -24.74
CA ALA A 41 -13.38 -2.11 -23.67
C ALA A 41 -12.74 -1.20 -22.61
N MET A 42 -11.50 -1.49 -22.21
CA MET A 42 -10.73 -0.67 -21.27
C MET A 42 -10.34 0.68 -21.88
N GLU A 43 -10.04 0.78 -23.17
CA GLU A 43 -9.82 2.06 -23.85
C GLU A 43 -11.07 2.94 -23.85
N THR A 44 -12.25 2.32 -23.99
CA THR A 44 -13.54 3.04 -23.87
C THR A 44 -13.75 3.48 -22.42
N ALA A 45 -13.56 2.58 -21.46
CA ALA A 45 -13.65 2.90 -20.04
C ALA A 45 -12.64 3.98 -19.61
N LEU A 46 -11.41 3.98 -20.13
CA LEU A 46 -10.38 4.99 -19.87
C LEU A 46 -10.74 6.38 -20.39
N LYS A 47 -11.62 6.47 -21.39
CA LYS A 47 -12.15 7.74 -21.89
C LYS A 47 -13.29 8.26 -21.02
N GLU A 48 -14.03 7.36 -20.38
CA GLU A 48 -15.20 7.67 -19.56
C GLU A 48 -14.86 7.77 -18.05
N ASP A 49 -13.78 7.13 -17.61
CA ASP A 49 -13.44 6.86 -16.21
C ASP A 49 -11.92 6.99 -15.97
N GLN A 50 -11.52 7.43 -14.77
CA GLN A 50 -10.10 7.59 -14.41
C GLN A 50 -9.52 6.29 -13.87
N ILE A 51 -8.54 5.71 -14.58
CA ILE A 51 -7.93 4.42 -14.22
C ILE A 51 -6.39 4.55 -14.18
N ALA A 52 -5.76 3.92 -13.19
CA ALA A 52 -4.30 3.86 -13.06
C ALA A 52 -3.69 2.83 -14.03
N VAL A 53 -2.61 3.20 -14.71
CA VAL A 53 -1.89 2.35 -15.68
C VAL A 53 -0.43 2.20 -15.26
N ASP A 54 0.07 0.97 -15.27
CA ASP A 54 1.45 0.60 -14.98
C ASP A 54 2.39 0.89 -16.15
N ILE A 55 3.61 1.35 -15.83
CA ILE A 55 4.64 1.69 -16.79
C ILE A 55 6.09 1.31 -16.37
N SER A 56 6.31 0.47 -15.36
CA SER A 56 7.68 0.15 -14.94
C SER A 56 8.30 -0.99 -15.79
N SER A 57 9.44 -0.71 -16.44
CA SER A 57 10.36 -1.76 -16.91
C SER A 57 11.79 -1.23 -16.96
N GLU A 58 12.66 -1.97 -16.26
CA GLU A 58 14.13 -1.93 -16.25
C GLU A 58 14.81 -0.79 -15.46
N ARG A 59 15.93 -1.14 -14.80
CA ARG A 59 16.82 -0.19 -14.11
C ARG A 59 17.54 0.64 -15.15
N GLU A 60 17.06 1.86 -15.35
CA GLU A 60 17.62 2.78 -16.32
C GLU A 60 17.95 4.13 -15.69
N ASN A 61 18.84 4.87 -16.34
CA ASN A 61 19.13 6.27 -16.02
C ASN A 61 17.85 7.12 -16.12
N TYR A 62 17.73 8.20 -15.35
CA TYR A 62 16.52 9.05 -15.31
C TYR A 62 16.13 9.60 -16.69
N THR A 63 17.10 9.81 -17.58
CA THR A 63 16.87 10.23 -18.98
C THR A 63 16.08 9.20 -19.77
N ALA A 64 16.44 7.93 -19.69
CA ALA A 64 15.73 6.86 -20.37
C ALA A 64 14.32 6.62 -19.79
N VAL A 65 14.16 6.82 -18.46
CA VAL A 65 12.84 6.85 -17.81
C VAL A 65 11.97 7.97 -18.39
N MET A 66 12.52 9.18 -18.54
CA MET A 66 11.78 10.31 -19.15
C MET A 66 11.39 10.00 -20.60
N ASP A 67 12.32 9.50 -21.42
CA ASP A 67 12.05 9.16 -22.83
C ASP A 67 10.92 8.14 -22.96
N LYS A 68 10.93 7.09 -22.12
CA LYS A 68 9.84 6.11 -22.05
C LYS A 68 8.52 6.79 -21.70
N ILE A 69 8.50 7.64 -20.67
CA ILE A 69 7.28 8.35 -20.26
C ILE A 69 6.77 9.24 -21.39
N GLU A 70 7.63 9.94 -22.14
CA GLU A 70 7.22 10.74 -23.28
C GLU A 70 6.61 9.91 -24.42
N ILE A 71 7.21 8.75 -24.73
CA ILE A 71 6.67 7.81 -25.72
C ILE A 71 5.26 7.36 -25.29
N MET A 72 5.09 6.96 -24.03
CA MET A 72 3.81 6.50 -23.50
C MET A 72 2.75 7.61 -23.48
N LEU A 73 3.11 8.82 -23.08
CA LEU A 73 2.23 10.00 -23.15
C LEU A 73 1.78 10.28 -24.58
N THR A 74 2.69 10.13 -25.55
CA THR A 74 2.39 10.32 -26.97
C THR A 74 1.40 9.27 -27.47
N ASP A 75 1.56 8.00 -27.07
CA ASP A 75 0.66 6.92 -27.47
C ASP A 75 -0.73 7.03 -26.83
N LEU A 76 -0.81 7.44 -25.56
CA LEU A 76 -2.09 7.72 -24.89
C LEU A 76 -2.81 8.92 -25.55
N LYS A 77 -2.06 9.96 -25.92
CA LYS A 77 -2.60 11.11 -26.63
C LYS A 77 -3.16 10.72 -28.01
N LYS A 78 -2.52 9.80 -28.75
CA LYS A 78 -3.06 9.27 -30.01
C LYS A 78 -4.40 8.54 -29.83
N LYS A 79 -4.65 8.02 -28.63
CA LYS A 79 -5.91 7.36 -28.26
C LYS A 79 -6.96 8.32 -27.68
N ASP A 80 -6.68 9.62 -27.68
CA ASP A 80 -7.51 10.67 -27.07
C ASP A 80 -7.68 10.49 -25.55
N ILE A 81 -6.68 9.89 -24.89
CA ILE A 81 -6.66 9.72 -23.44
C ILE A 81 -5.86 10.85 -22.81
N THR A 82 -6.50 11.59 -21.90
CA THR A 82 -5.85 12.67 -21.17
C THR A 82 -5.28 12.17 -19.85
N VAL A 83 -3.95 12.18 -19.72
CA VAL A 83 -3.27 11.80 -18.48
C VAL A 83 -3.36 12.92 -17.46
N CYS A 84 -3.85 12.59 -16.26
CA CYS A 84 -4.03 13.56 -15.19
C CYS A 84 -2.86 13.62 -14.22
N ALA A 85 -2.35 12.44 -13.83
CA ALA A 85 -1.26 12.30 -12.89
C ALA A 85 -0.43 11.06 -13.23
N ILE A 86 0.85 11.10 -12.87
CA ILE A 86 1.80 9.99 -12.93
C ILE A 86 2.32 9.77 -11.50
N VAL A 87 2.19 8.54 -11.03
CA VAL A 87 2.58 8.13 -9.68
C VAL A 87 3.57 6.98 -9.81
N THR A 88 4.78 7.16 -9.28
CA THR A 88 5.85 6.16 -9.37
C THR A 88 6.44 5.85 -8.00
N ASP A 89 7.15 4.73 -7.85
CA ASP A 89 7.91 4.46 -6.61
C ASP A 89 9.07 5.45 -6.44
N SER A 90 9.74 5.44 -5.29
CA SER A 90 10.81 6.41 -4.99
C SER A 90 12.21 5.91 -5.28
N ALA A 91 12.38 4.96 -6.20
CA ALA A 91 13.70 4.66 -6.71
C ALA A 91 14.35 5.94 -7.29
N PRO A 92 15.67 6.14 -7.10
CA PRO A 92 16.37 7.35 -7.49
C PRO A 92 16.06 7.87 -8.91
N ALA A 93 16.11 6.99 -9.91
CA ALA A 93 15.86 7.36 -11.31
C ALA A 93 14.43 7.89 -11.54
N TYR A 94 13.43 7.30 -10.88
CA TYR A 94 12.04 7.77 -10.97
C TYR A 94 11.84 9.07 -10.20
N ALA A 95 12.50 9.24 -9.05
CA ALA A 95 12.45 10.49 -8.28
C ALA A 95 13.02 11.67 -9.08
N ALA A 96 14.21 11.51 -9.66
CA ALA A 96 14.83 12.50 -10.53
C ALA A 96 13.95 12.82 -11.76
N ALA A 97 13.46 11.78 -12.46
CA ALA A 97 12.58 11.97 -13.61
C ALA A 97 11.29 12.74 -13.26
N ARG A 98 10.66 12.47 -12.10
CA ARG A 98 9.50 13.24 -11.63
C ARG A 98 9.85 14.72 -11.37
N ARG A 99 10.99 14.99 -10.72
CA ARG A 99 11.44 16.36 -10.40
C ARG A 99 11.64 17.19 -11.67
N GLN A 100 12.19 16.60 -12.72
CA GLN A 100 12.40 17.27 -14.01
C GLN A 100 11.07 17.44 -14.78
N MET A 101 10.30 16.36 -14.92
CA MET A 101 9.10 16.38 -15.76
C MET A 101 7.94 17.20 -15.20
N ARG A 102 7.84 17.39 -13.87
CA ARG A 102 6.81 18.28 -13.30
C ARG A 102 6.96 19.72 -13.80
N ILE A 103 8.19 20.16 -14.06
CA ILE A 103 8.49 21.52 -14.55
C ILE A 103 8.16 21.62 -16.04
N SER A 104 8.54 20.62 -16.83
CA SER A 104 8.36 20.62 -18.28
C SER A 104 6.93 20.26 -18.74
N LYS A 105 6.18 19.49 -17.95
CA LYS A 105 4.81 19.03 -18.26
C LYS A 105 3.81 19.45 -17.18
N ARG A 106 3.66 20.76 -16.95
CA ARG A 106 2.79 21.34 -15.90
C ARG A 106 1.31 20.91 -15.96
N SER A 107 0.83 20.42 -17.11
CA SER A 107 -0.52 19.90 -17.26
C SER A 107 -0.75 18.52 -16.62
N ILE A 108 0.33 17.85 -16.20
CA ILE A 108 0.32 16.52 -15.58
C ILE A 108 0.95 16.64 -14.19
N VAL A 109 0.29 16.04 -13.21
CA VAL A 109 0.82 15.98 -11.84
C VAL A 109 1.80 14.81 -11.71
N PHE A 110 2.95 15.02 -11.07
CA PHE A 110 3.93 13.96 -10.79
C PHE A 110 4.10 13.77 -9.28
N LEU A 111 3.77 12.59 -8.78
CA LEU A 111 3.78 12.29 -7.35
C LEU A 111 4.53 10.99 -7.04
N PRO A 112 5.12 10.87 -5.85
CA PRO A 112 5.58 9.59 -5.35
C PRO A 112 4.38 8.71 -4.98
N CYS A 113 4.58 7.40 -5.01
CA CYS A 113 3.65 6.44 -4.41
C CYS A 113 3.65 6.67 -2.89
N PHE A 114 2.55 7.19 -2.35
CA PHE A 114 2.48 7.53 -0.93
C PHE A 114 2.46 6.29 -0.02
N ALA A 115 1.90 5.17 -0.50
CA ALA A 115 2.03 3.89 0.19
C ALA A 115 3.51 3.46 0.33
N HIS A 116 4.31 3.66 -0.72
CA HIS A 116 5.74 3.41 -0.66
C HIS A 116 6.46 4.42 0.24
N GLN A 117 6.05 5.69 0.27
CA GLN A 117 6.60 6.68 1.20
C GLN A 117 6.36 6.30 2.67
N ILE A 118 5.17 5.81 3.02
CA ILE A 118 4.90 5.33 4.38
C ILE A 118 5.75 4.11 4.71
N ASN A 119 5.99 3.20 3.75
CA ASN A 119 6.95 2.11 3.94
C ASN A 119 8.34 2.65 4.27
N LEU A 120 8.84 3.65 3.55
CA LEU A 120 10.15 4.24 3.82
C LEU A 120 10.20 4.89 5.22
N CYS A 121 9.13 5.54 5.67
CA CYS A 121 9.05 6.10 7.02
C CYS A 121 9.21 5.04 8.12
N VAL A 122 8.75 3.79 7.90
CA VAL A 122 9.00 2.69 8.84
C VAL A 122 10.48 2.32 8.87
N GLY A 123 11.16 2.34 7.72
CA GLY A 123 12.60 2.12 7.63
C GLY A 123 13.41 3.10 8.46
N GLU A 124 12.99 4.37 8.51
CA GLU A 124 13.64 5.40 9.33
C GLU A 124 13.63 5.05 10.83
N ILE A 125 12.58 4.39 11.32
CA ILE A 125 12.48 3.97 12.74
C ILE A 125 13.63 3.04 13.10
N PHE A 126 13.92 2.06 12.25
CA PHE A 126 15.02 1.10 12.46
C PHE A 126 16.39 1.68 12.13
N LYS A 127 16.46 2.72 11.29
CA LYS A 127 17.68 3.49 11.03
C LYS A 127 18.06 4.33 12.25
N GLU A 128 17.09 4.97 12.90
CA GLU A 128 17.32 5.86 14.05
C GLU A 128 17.45 5.11 15.39
N SER A 129 16.88 3.89 15.50
CA SER A 129 16.98 3.05 16.70
C SER A 129 17.69 1.71 16.44
N THR A 130 18.94 1.61 16.89
CA THR A 130 19.73 0.37 16.83
C THR A 130 19.15 -0.74 17.72
N GLU A 131 18.52 -0.38 18.83
CA GLU A 131 17.83 -1.33 19.72
C GLU A 131 16.62 -1.97 19.03
N PHE A 132 15.82 -1.18 18.31
CA PHE A 132 14.71 -1.72 17.53
C PHE A 132 15.19 -2.60 16.39
N LYS A 133 16.25 -2.19 15.68
CA LYS A 133 16.85 -2.99 14.60
C LYS A 133 17.30 -4.36 15.11
N THR A 134 18.11 -4.39 16.17
CA THR A 134 18.60 -5.65 16.76
C THR A 134 17.48 -6.53 17.29
N THR A 135 16.43 -5.94 17.86
CA THR A 135 15.24 -6.67 18.33
C THR A 135 14.50 -7.32 17.16
N ILE A 136 14.30 -6.61 16.05
CA ILE A 136 13.67 -7.18 14.85
C ILE A 136 14.54 -8.27 14.23
N ASP A 137 15.87 -8.10 14.14
CA ASP A 137 16.75 -9.13 13.61
C ASP A 137 16.63 -10.44 14.43
N ARG A 138 16.57 -10.34 15.76
CA ARG A 138 16.32 -11.48 16.65
C ARG A 138 14.94 -12.09 16.45
N ALA A 139 13.91 -11.25 16.26
CA ALA A 139 12.55 -11.72 15.99
C ALA A 139 12.44 -12.47 14.64
N ILE A 140 13.12 -11.98 13.59
CA ILE A 140 13.19 -12.63 12.28
C ILE A 140 13.86 -13.99 12.40
N ARG A 141 15.00 -14.09 13.09
CA ARG A 141 15.68 -15.37 13.34
C ARG A 141 14.78 -16.36 14.09
N LEU A 142 14.11 -15.89 15.14
CA LEU A 142 13.16 -16.70 15.91
C LEU A 142 12.00 -17.19 15.03
N ALA A 143 11.40 -16.31 14.24
CA ALA A 143 10.30 -16.67 13.36
C ALA A 143 10.72 -17.67 12.27
N THR A 144 11.89 -17.43 11.67
CA THR A 144 12.48 -18.28 10.62
C THR A 144 12.79 -19.68 11.16
N PHE A 145 13.32 -19.78 12.39
CA PHE A 145 13.57 -21.06 13.06
C PHE A 145 12.30 -21.92 13.14
N PHE A 146 11.16 -21.34 13.52
CA PHE A 146 9.88 -22.06 13.59
C PHE A 146 9.14 -22.20 12.26
N LYS A 147 9.66 -21.61 11.17
CA LYS A 147 9.16 -21.82 9.81
C LYS A 147 9.96 -22.87 9.05
N ASN A 148 11.24 -23.04 9.39
CA ASN A 148 12.15 -23.94 8.71
C ASN A 148 11.77 -25.41 8.94
N SER A 149 11.54 -26.14 7.85
CA SER A 149 11.19 -27.56 7.86
C SER A 149 12.26 -28.46 8.44
N ASN A 150 13.49 -28.01 8.65
CA ASN A 150 14.54 -28.78 9.31
C ASN A 150 14.34 -28.88 10.83
N HIS A 151 13.52 -27.98 11.41
CA HIS A 151 13.23 -27.95 12.84
C HIS A 151 11.87 -28.55 13.19
N LYS A 152 11.38 -29.54 12.41
CA LYS A 152 10.05 -30.17 12.61
C LYS A 152 9.80 -30.61 14.05
N PHE A 153 10.84 -31.11 14.73
CA PHE A 153 10.75 -31.49 16.13
C PHE A 153 10.27 -30.32 17.01
N PHE A 154 10.94 -29.17 16.96
CA PHE A 154 10.58 -28.00 17.76
C PHE A 154 9.27 -27.37 17.31
N ILE A 155 8.96 -27.41 16.01
CA ILE A 155 7.67 -26.96 15.47
C ILE A 155 6.52 -27.80 16.03
N SER A 156 6.66 -29.13 16.05
CA SER A 156 5.66 -30.03 16.63
C SER A 156 5.47 -29.77 18.12
N ARG A 157 6.57 -29.65 18.87
CA ARG A 157 6.52 -29.36 20.30
C ARG A 157 5.89 -28.00 20.60
N LEU A 158 6.17 -26.99 19.78
CA LEU A 158 5.52 -25.69 19.91
C LEU A 158 4.01 -25.80 19.66
N ARG A 159 3.57 -26.56 18.65
CA ARG A 159 2.14 -26.78 18.37
C ARG A 159 1.43 -27.51 19.52
N GLU A 160 2.08 -28.53 20.10
CA GLU A 160 1.57 -29.22 21.30
C GLU A 160 1.38 -28.22 22.45
N GLN A 161 2.40 -27.42 22.75
CA GLN A 161 2.36 -26.42 23.82
C GLN A 161 1.34 -25.29 23.55
N GLN A 162 1.19 -24.85 22.30
CA GLN A 162 0.14 -23.92 21.90
C GLN A 162 -1.26 -24.50 22.14
N TYR A 163 -1.48 -25.77 21.80
CA TYR A 163 -2.78 -26.41 22.01
C TYR A 163 -3.07 -26.64 23.51
N GLU A 164 -2.05 -26.99 24.30
CA GLU A 164 -2.17 -27.10 25.75
C GLU A 164 -2.58 -25.76 26.38
N THR A 165 -1.91 -24.68 25.99
CA THR A 165 -2.06 -23.33 26.58
C THR A 165 -3.29 -22.58 26.05
N TYR A 166 -3.53 -22.61 24.74
CA TYR A 166 -4.49 -21.74 24.05
C TYR A 166 -5.67 -22.47 23.39
N LYS A 167 -5.63 -23.81 23.32
CA LYS A 167 -6.62 -24.65 22.59
C LYS A 167 -6.73 -24.30 21.10
N LYS A 168 -5.71 -23.66 20.53
CA LYS A 168 -5.62 -23.29 19.11
C LYS A 168 -4.18 -23.30 18.65
N TYR A 169 -3.99 -23.51 17.35
CA TYR A 169 -2.69 -23.37 16.71
C TYR A 169 -2.52 -21.94 16.21
N ILE A 170 -1.35 -21.35 16.48
CA ILE A 170 -1.03 -19.99 16.03
C ILE A 170 0.14 -20.10 15.07
N ALA A 171 -0.10 -19.78 13.79
CA ALA A 171 0.94 -19.79 12.79
C ALA A 171 1.89 -18.61 13.02
N ILE A 172 3.18 -18.92 13.18
CA ILE A 172 4.23 -17.89 13.18
C ILE A 172 4.42 -17.38 11.76
N SER A 173 4.27 -16.07 11.60
CA SER A 173 4.48 -15.38 10.33
C SER A 173 5.95 -15.03 10.16
N VAL A 174 6.45 -15.09 8.94
CA VAL A 174 7.81 -14.62 8.57
C VAL A 174 7.64 -13.45 7.62
N PRO A 175 8.42 -12.37 7.75
CA PRO A 175 8.30 -11.22 6.87
C PRO A 175 8.59 -11.61 5.41
N GLY A 176 7.87 -10.99 4.48
CA GLY A 176 8.16 -11.06 3.05
C GLY A 176 9.05 -9.89 2.63
N GLU A 177 9.81 -10.06 1.55
CA GLU A 177 10.85 -9.14 1.06
C GLU A 177 10.42 -7.66 0.91
N THR A 178 9.13 -7.38 0.71
CA THR A 178 8.70 -6.07 0.17
C THR A 178 7.68 -5.29 0.99
N ARG A 179 7.20 -5.75 2.17
CA ARG A 179 6.12 -5.05 2.90
C ARG A 179 6.25 -5.12 4.42
N TRP A 180 6.36 -3.96 5.09
CA TRP A 180 6.44 -3.82 6.56
C TRP A 180 5.24 -4.38 7.33
N ASN A 181 4.07 -4.45 6.70
CA ASN A 181 2.92 -5.16 7.26
C ASN A 181 3.29 -6.59 7.69
N SER A 182 4.18 -7.26 6.94
CA SER A 182 4.62 -8.61 7.27
C SER A 182 5.48 -8.67 8.53
N LEU A 183 6.25 -7.63 8.85
CA LEU A 183 6.97 -7.51 10.12
C LEU A 183 6.02 -7.27 11.29
N TYR A 184 5.02 -6.41 11.12
CA TYR A 184 3.99 -6.20 12.13
C TYR A 184 3.23 -7.50 12.43
N TYR A 185 2.81 -8.24 11.39
CA TYR A 185 2.15 -9.54 11.58
C TYR A 185 3.07 -10.59 12.19
N MET A 186 4.38 -10.58 11.89
CA MET A 186 5.37 -11.40 12.59
C MET A 186 5.40 -11.06 14.08
N CYS A 187 5.57 -9.78 14.45
CA CYS A 187 5.58 -9.32 15.84
C CYS A 187 4.31 -9.77 16.58
N ILE A 188 3.13 -9.57 15.98
CA ILE A 188 1.86 -10.07 16.54
C ILE A 188 1.89 -11.57 16.74
N SER A 189 2.32 -12.34 15.75
CA SER A 189 2.32 -13.81 15.83
C SER A 189 3.23 -14.34 16.93
N LEU A 190 4.38 -13.68 17.14
CA LEU A 190 5.33 -14.00 18.21
C LEU A 190 4.75 -13.62 19.58
N LEU A 191 4.20 -12.43 19.73
CA LEU A 191 3.55 -11.97 20.98
C LEU A 191 2.38 -12.87 21.37
N LYS A 192 1.54 -13.27 20.41
CA LYS A 192 0.43 -14.21 20.64
C LYS A 192 0.90 -15.60 21.07
N THR A 193 2.14 -15.97 20.75
CA THR A 193 2.73 -17.29 21.06
C THR A 193 3.73 -17.22 22.22
N GLN A 194 3.91 -16.05 22.86
CA GLN A 194 4.97 -15.80 23.83
C GLN A 194 5.00 -16.82 24.97
N GLN A 195 3.87 -17.10 25.62
CA GLN A 195 3.85 -18.02 26.78
C GLN A 195 4.22 -19.44 26.36
N ALA A 196 3.68 -19.93 25.24
CA ALA A 196 4.02 -21.24 24.71
C ALA A 196 5.51 -21.35 24.34
N LEU A 197 6.09 -20.28 23.76
CA LEU A 197 7.53 -20.22 23.47
C LEU A 197 8.36 -20.27 24.76
N GLN A 198 7.97 -19.53 25.80
CA GLN A 198 8.68 -19.51 27.08
C GLN A 198 8.66 -20.89 27.77
N ILE A 199 7.53 -21.58 27.79
CA ILE A 199 7.42 -22.94 28.32
C ILE A 199 8.29 -23.91 27.51
N LEU A 200 8.26 -23.81 26.18
CA LEU A 200 9.12 -24.59 25.30
C LEU A 200 10.61 -24.35 25.61
N ALA A 201 11.01 -23.09 25.81
CA ALA A 201 12.39 -22.73 26.13
C ALA A 201 12.86 -23.33 27.45
N ILE A 202 12.00 -23.36 28.47
CA ILE A 202 12.27 -24.02 29.76
C ILE A 202 12.48 -25.53 29.57
N ASN A 203 11.60 -26.18 28.79
CA ASN A 203 11.64 -27.63 28.56
C ASN A 203 12.86 -28.09 27.75
N PHE A 204 13.40 -27.25 26.86
CA PHE A 204 14.48 -27.59 25.93
C PHE A 204 15.73 -26.73 26.12
N LYS A 205 15.97 -26.28 27.35
CA LYS A 205 17.09 -25.41 27.73
C LYS A 205 18.45 -26.01 27.31
N PRO A 206 19.32 -25.24 26.61
CA PRO A 206 20.65 -25.71 26.25
C PRO A 206 21.59 -25.79 27.48
N PRO A 207 22.58 -26.70 27.47
CA PRO A 207 23.59 -26.79 28.52
C PRO A 207 24.53 -25.58 28.49
N ILE A 208 25.17 -25.29 29.64
CA ILE A 208 26.08 -24.14 29.82
C ILE A 208 27.31 -24.23 28.89
N VAL A 209 27.79 -25.45 28.63
CA VAL A 209 28.92 -25.73 27.74
C VAL A 209 28.41 -26.55 26.56
N GLU A 210 28.50 -25.99 25.36
CA GLU A 210 28.16 -26.71 24.13
C GLU A 210 29.25 -27.75 23.84
N THR A 211 28.92 -29.02 24.03
CA THR A 211 29.72 -30.13 23.55
C THR A 211 29.04 -30.74 22.33
N ARG A 212 29.81 -31.34 21.40
CA ARG A 212 29.22 -32.04 20.24
C ARG A 212 28.22 -33.07 20.74
N ARG A 213 26.96 -32.95 20.28
CA ARG A 213 25.87 -33.88 20.63
C ARG A 213 26.33 -35.32 20.45
N ARG A 214 26.11 -36.15 21.46
CA ARG A 214 26.23 -37.60 21.35
C ARG A 214 24.93 -38.17 20.80
N GLN A 215 25.03 -39.24 20.01
CA GLN A 215 23.85 -39.94 19.50
C GLN A 215 22.99 -40.42 20.68
N GLY A 216 21.74 -39.95 20.77
CA GLY A 216 20.78 -40.31 21.84
C GLY A 216 20.50 -39.20 22.87
N GLU A 217 21.15 -38.05 22.81
CA GLU A 217 20.84 -36.91 23.70
C GLU A 217 19.54 -36.20 23.27
N ALA A 218 18.78 -35.71 24.27
CA ALA A 218 17.56 -34.96 24.02
C ALA A 218 17.86 -33.68 23.22
N PRO A 219 17.07 -33.38 22.17
CA PRO A 219 17.28 -32.18 21.37
C PRO A 219 17.03 -30.92 22.21
N THR A 220 18.05 -30.07 22.28
CA THR A 220 18.05 -28.74 22.90
C THR A 220 17.84 -27.63 21.86
N LEU A 221 17.27 -26.50 22.28
CA LEU A 221 17.21 -25.31 21.43
C LEU A 221 18.62 -24.74 21.18
N PRO A 222 18.87 -24.13 20.00
CA PRO A 222 20.06 -23.31 19.81
C PRO A 222 20.13 -22.21 20.86
N ARG A 223 21.35 -21.92 21.35
CA ARG A 223 21.54 -20.97 22.46
C ARG A 223 21.01 -19.58 22.15
N GLU A 224 21.24 -19.07 20.94
CA GLU A 224 20.73 -17.76 20.51
C GLU A 224 19.19 -17.68 20.54
N ILE A 225 18.50 -18.76 20.13
CA ILE A 225 17.04 -18.85 20.14
C ILE A 225 16.51 -18.89 21.58
N PHE A 226 17.14 -19.70 22.43
CA PHE A 226 16.81 -19.77 23.85
C PHE A 226 16.99 -18.40 24.54
N GLU A 227 18.14 -17.75 24.35
CA GLU A 227 18.44 -16.43 24.95
C GLU A 227 17.50 -15.33 24.44
N THR A 228 16.95 -15.47 23.23
CA THR A 228 15.91 -14.58 22.70
C THR A 228 14.56 -14.80 23.38
N ILE A 229 14.13 -16.04 23.54
CA ILE A 229 12.86 -16.35 24.20
C ILE A 229 12.90 -16.03 25.71
N ASP A 230 14.04 -16.25 26.37
CA ASP A 230 14.21 -16.04 27.82
C ASP A 230 14.37 -14.54 28.20
N SER A 231 14.69 -13.68 27.23
CA SER A 231 14.94 -12.26 27.47
C SER A 231 13.66 -11.45 27.67
N SER A 232 13.44 -10.93 28.88
CA SER A 232 12.34 -9.97 29.15
C SER A 232 12.48 -8.67 28.36
N ILE A 233 13.72 -8.21 28.14
CA ILE A 233 14.03 -7.01 27.34
C ILE A 233 13.54 -7.20 25.90
N PHE A 234 13.80 -8.36 25.28
CA PHE A 234 13.31 -8.67 23.94
C PHE A 234 11.78 -8.55 23.84
N TRP A 235 11.06 -9.15 24.79
CA TRP A 235 9.59 -9.10 24.78
C TRP A 235 9.00 -7.71 25.05
N ASN A 236 9.65 -6.91 25.90
CA ASN A 236 9.25 -5.51 26.11
C ASN A 236 9.49 -4.69 24.83
N GLN A 237 10.64 -4.88 24.19
CA GLN A 237 10.99 -4.17 22.96
C GLN A 237 10.10 -4.56 21.78
N ILE A 238 9.81 -5.86 21.58
CA ILE A 238 8.91 -6.28 20.48
C ILE A 238 7.47 -5.79 20.70
N THR A 239 7.03 -5.65 21.96
CA THR A 239 5.73 -5.04 22.29
C THR A 239 5.71 -3.56 21.92
N LEU A 240 6.74 -2.79 22.30
CA LEU A 240 6.87 -1.38 21.95
C LEU A 240 6.94 -1.18 20.42
N ILE A 241 7.73 -1.99 19.72
CA ILE A 241 7.81 -1.96 18.25
C ILE A 241 6.44 -2.23 17.65
N ASN A 242 5.68 -3.21 18.16
CA ASN A 242 4.35 -3.51 17.66
C ASN A 242 3.38 -2.33 17.82
N GLU A 243 3.39 -1.64 18.96
CA GLU A 243 2.60 -0.42 19.18
C GLU A 243 3.02 0.73 18.26
N ILE A 244 4.32 0.82 17.91
CA ILE A 244 4.83 1.82 16.98
C ILE A 244 4.42 1.51 15.54
N LEU A 245 4.50 0.24 15.13
CA LEU A 245 4.18 -0.18 13.76
C LEU A 245 2.67 -0.20 13.46
N GLU A 246 1.82 -0.39 14.47
CA GLU A 246 0.36 -0.46 14.28
C GLU A 246 -0.21 0.73 13.49
N PRO A 247 0.00 2.00 13.88
CA PRO A 247 -0.55 3.14 13.14
C PRO A 247 -0.02 3.22 11.70
N TYR A 248 1.26 2.89 11.48
CA TYR A 248 1.85 2.83 10.14
C TYR A 248 1.19 1.77 9.27
N CYS A 249 0.92 0.58 9.82
CA CYS A 249 0.26 -0.50 9.09
C CYS A 249 -1.17 -0.13 8.71
N LYS A 250 -1.92 0.51 9.62
CA LYS A 250 -3.29 0.95 9.31
C LYS A 250 -3.31 2.05 8.23
N ILE A 251 -2.42 3.03 8.34
CA ILE A 251 -2.24 4.07 7.31
C ILE A 251 -1.87 3.46 5.97
N LEU A 252 -0.91 2.53 5.96
CA LEU A 252 -0.47 1.87 4.75
C LEU A 252 -1.61 1.12 4.07
N ASN A 253 -2.39 0.35 4.83
CA ASN A 253 -3.56 -0.36 4.32
C ASN A 253 -4.60 0.61 3.71
N MET A 254 -4.87 1.74 4.39
CA MET A 254 -5.74 2.78 3.85
C MET A 254 -5.20 3.36 2.54
N LEU A 255 -3.91 3.71 2.49
CA LEU A 255 -3.30 4.33 1.30
C LEU A 255 -3.10 3.35 0.14
N GLN A 256 -3.09 2.04 0.38
CA GLN A 256 -3.04 1.00 -0.66
C GLN A 256 -4.41 0.74 -1.32
N CYS A 257 -5.50 1.27 -0.76
CA CYS A 257 -6.83 1.13 -1.34
C CYS A 257 -6.96 1.91 -2.66
N ASP A 258 -7.72 1.35 -3.61
CA ASP A 258 -8.00 2.00 -4.91
C ASP A 258 -8.79 3.32 -4.75
N LYS A 259 -9.54 3.44 -3.65
CA LYS A 259 -10.31 4.64 -3.29
C LYS A 259 -9.50 5.67 -2.48
N ALA A 260 -8.21 5.42 -2.24
CA ALA A 260 -7.39 6.35 -1.49
C ALA A 260 -7.21 7.68 -2.25
N ARG A 261 -7.20 8.80 -1.53
CA ARG A 261 -7.18 10.17 -2.05
C ARG A 261 -6.11 11.00 -1.35
N LEU A 262 -5.69 12.10 -1.98
CA LEU A 262 -4.61 12.95 -1.48
C LEU A 262 -4.85 13.51 -0.07
N PHE A 263 -6.10 13.82 0.29
CA PHE A 263 -6.41 14.36 1.61
C PHE A 263 -6.09 13.37 2.74
N GLN A 264 -6.20 12.06 2.47
CA GLN A 264 -5.87 11.01 3.44
C GLN A 264 -4.36 10.92 3.66
N VAL A 265 -3.54 11.26 2.66
CA VAL A 265 -2.08 11.37 2.82
C VAL A 265 -1.75 12.48 3.80
N VAL A 266 -2.37 13.66 3.64
CA VAL A 266 -2.18 14.79 4.56
C VAL A 266 -2.61 14.43 5.98
N HIS A 267 -3.77 13.79 6.11
CA HIS A 267 -4.29 13.32 7.39
C HIS A 267 -3.32 12.32 8.06
N SER A 268 -2.78 11.39 7.28
CA SER A 268 -1.82 10.38 7.74
C SER A 268 -0.53 11.01 8.27
N MET A 269 0.04 11.96 7.53
CA MET A 269 1.27 12.66 7.95
C MET A 269 1.03 13.46 9.23
N ASN A 270 -0.09 14.17 9.31
CA ASN A 270 -0.47 14.91 10.51
C ASN A 270 -0.66 13.97 11.73
N TYR A 271 -1.32 12.83 11.54
CA TYR A 271 -1.48 11.81 12.57
C TYR A 271 -0.12 11.28 13.06
N LEU A 272 0.82 10.99 12.15
CA LEU A 272 2.13 10.46 12.52
C LEU A 272 2.96 11.45 13.34
N VAL A 273 2.94 12.74 13.00
CA VAL A 273 3.60 13.78 13.82
C VAL A 273 3.01 13.80 15.23
N GLN A 274 1.69 13.75 15.34
CA GLN A 274 0.98 13.74 16.62
C GLN A 274 1.24 12.48 17.44
N PHE A 275 1.31 11.34 16.78
CA PHE A 275 1.70 10.08 17.39
C PHE A 275 3.09 10.18 18.02
N TRP A 276 4.07 10.76 17.33
CA TRP A 276 5.42 10.92 17.86
C TRP A 276 5.52 11.98 18.96
N LEU A 277 4.79 13.09 18.85
CA LEU A 277 4.75 14.13 19.91
C LEU A 277 4.20 13.62 21.25
N ASN A 278 3.34 12.60 21.20
CA ASN A 278 2.72 12.00 22.40
C ASN A 278 3.54 10.83 22.98
N ARG A 279 4.67 10.45 22.37
CA ARG A 279 5.56 9.40 22.89
C ARG A 279 6.53 9.96 23.92
N SER A 280 6.95 9.10 24.85
CA SER A 280 7.85 9.48 25.94
C SER A 280 9.32 9.65 25.54
N ASP A 281 9.73 9.07 24.41
CA ASP A 281 11.10 9.19 23.89
C ASP A 281 11.22 10.44 23.00
N ASP A 282 11.42 11.59 23.65
CA ASP A 282 11.53 12.89 22.97
C ASP A 282 12.67 12.93 21.93
N ALA A 283 13.76 12.21 22.18
CA ALA A 283 14.93 12.20 21.30
C ALA A 283 14.63 11.43 20.00
N LEU A 284 14.03 10.24 20.10
CA LEU A 284 13.61 9.49 18.92
C LEU A 284 12.46 10.19 18.19
N ALA A 285 11.48 10.73 18.93
CA ALA A 285 10.35 11.46 18.38
C ALA A 285 10.81 12.68 17.56
N THR A 286 11.73 13.48 18.10
CA THR A 286 12.29 14.66 17.38
C THR A 286 12.92 14.25 16.05
N LYS A 287 13.78 13.22 16.08
CA LYS A 287 14.44 12.73 14.86
C LYS A 287 13.44 12.22 13.82
N LEU A 288 12.43 11.46 14.24
CA LEU A 288 11.44 10.92 13.31
C LEU A 288 10.50 11.99 12.76
N ILE A 289 10.16 13.01 13.55
CA ILE A 289 9.44 14.20 13.07
C ILE A 289 10.29 14.94 12.04
N ASP A 290 11.59 15.11 12.26
CA ASP A 290 12.50 15.74 11.28
C ASP A 290 12.55 14.94 9.96
N ARG A 291 12.52 13.60 10.02
CA ARG A 291 12.44 12.74 8.82
C ARG A 291 11.10 12.92 8.09
N LEU A 292 9.98 13.01 8.81
CA LEU A 292 8.67 13.29 8.21
C LEU A 292 8.62 14.68 7.56
N GLU A 293 9.19 15.68 8.21
CA GLU A 293 9.30 17.06 7.70
C GLU A 293 10.17 17.14 6.44
N LYS A 294 11.28 16.40 6.38
CA LYS A 294 12.12 16.32 5.17
C LYS A 294 11.29 15.84 3.99
N ARG A 295 10.58 14.71 4.14
CA ARG A 295 9.72 14.16 3.07
C ARG A 295 8.60 15.13 2.68
N TRP A 296 7.96 15.74 3.68
CA TRP A 296 6.91 16.74 3.47
C TRP A 296 7.40 17.96 2.68
N LYS A 297 8.64 18.40 2.92
CA LYS A 297 9.27 19.51 2.19
C LYS A 297 9.45 19.20 0.71
N ASP A 298 9.77 17.96 0.36
CA ASP A 298 10.02 17.56 -1.04
C ASP A 298 8.75 17.49 -1.88
N TRP A 299 7.60 17.29 -1.23
CA TRP A 299 6.31 17.11 -1.90
C TRP A 299 5.68 18.43 -2.34
N GLU A 300 4.72 18.32 -3.26
CA GLU A 300 3.93 19.44 -3.76
C GLU A 300 2.84 19.81 -2.74
N GLN A 301 3.23 20.53 -1.69
CA GLN A 301 2.35 20.88 -0.57
C GLN A 301 1.09 21.62 -1.00
N PRO A 302 1.10 22.61 -1.93
CA PRO A 302 -0.13 23.28 -2.34
C PRO A 302 -1.19 22.33 -2.92
N LEU A 303 -0.79 21.31 -3.69
CA LEU A 303 -1.72 20.30 -4.22
C LEU A 303 -2.35 19.47 -3.08
N LEU A 304 -1.50 19.00 -2.16
CA LEU A 304 -1.92 18.22 -1.00
C LEU A 304 -2.87 19.03 -0.10
N LEU A 305 -2.53 20.29 0.19
CA LEU A 305 -3.34 21.15 1.04
C LEU A 305 -4.65 21.56 0.36
N LEU A 306 -4.68 21.75 -0.97
CA LEU A 306 -5.94 21.95 -1.70
C LEU A 306 -6.85 20.73 -1.58
N SER A 307 -6.32 19.51 -1.66
CA SER A 307 -7.12 18.29 -1.47
C SER A 307 -7.76 18.24 -0.07
N TYR A 308 -7.04 18.72 0.94
CA TYR A 308 -7.51 18.77 2.32
C TYR A 308 -8.53 19.89 2.55
N LEU A 309 -8.32 21.05 1.94
CA LEU A 309 -9.20 22.21 2.01
C LEU A 309 -10.54 21.98 1.30
N LEU A 310 -10.51 21.38 0.11
CA LEU A 310 -11.70 21.13 -0.72
C LEU A 310 -12.57 19.97 -0.17
N HIS A 311 -12.18 19.36 0.94
CA HIS A 311 -13.02 18.41 1.65
C HIS A 311 -14.12 19.16 2.44
N PRO A 312 -15.42 18.93 2.16
CA PRO A 312 -16.53 19.70 2.74
C PRO A 312 -16.57 19.71 4.28
N GLU A 313 -16.16 18.61 4.92
CA GLU A 313 -16.08 18.52 6.38
C GLU A 313 -14.87 19.26 7.00
N TYR A 314 -13.76 19.35 6.27
CA TYR A 314 -12.50 19.82 6.82
C TYR A 314 -12.38 21.33 6.68
N ARG A 315 -12.32 21.80 5.42
CA ARG A 315 -12.12 23.21 5.07
C ARG A 315 -10.99 23.85 5.88
N MET A 316 -11.07 25.16 6.14
CA MET A 316 -10.09 25.88 6.94
C MET A 316 -10.03 25.47 8.43
N LYS A 317 -11.00 24.67 8.93
CA LYS A 317 -11.08 24.34 10.37
C LYS A 317 -9.92 23.46 10.85
N GLN A 318 -9.33 22.68 9.94
CA GLN A 318 -8.23 21.79 10.27
C GLN A 318 -6.88 22.49 10.34
N PHE A 319 -6.73 23.64 9.70
CA PHE A 319 -5.48 24.39 9.65
C PHE A 319 -5.30 25.22 10.91
N SER A 320 -4.05 25.31 11.36
CA SER A 320 -3.67 26.11 12.52
C SER A 320 -3.86 27.59 12.25
N SER A 321 -4.62 28.27 13.12
CA SER A 321 -4.80 29.73 13.05
C SER A 321 -3.50 30.50 13.29
N LYS A 322 -2.45 29.84 13.78
CA LYS A 322 -1.12 30.42 14.00
C LYS A 322 -0.34 30.63 12.70
N VAL A 323 -0.72 29.94 11.62
CA VAL A 323 -0.04 30.01 10.32
C VAL A 323 -0.78 31.01 9.42
N SER A 324 -0.39 32.29 9.50
CA SER A 324 -1.05 33.38 8.76
C SER A 324 -0.93 33.28 7.24
N SER A 325 0.10 32.59 6.74
CA SER A 325 0.32 32.34 5.31
C SER A 325 -0.72 31.39 4.70
N ILE A 326 -1.52 30.69 5.51
CA ILE A 326 -2.58 29.81 5.02
C ILE A 326 -3.92 30.50 5.19
N ASN A 327 -4.49 30.90 4.05
CA ASN A 327 -5.78 31.56 3.99
C ASN A 327 -6.43 31.32 2.62
N TYR A 328 -7.71 31.65 2.51
CA TYR A 328 -8.46 31.47 1.26
C TYR A 328 -7.87 32.27 0.09
N SER A 329 -7.23 33.42 0.32
CA SER A 329 -6.61 34.18 -0.78
C SER A 329 -5.45 33.40 -1.41
N GLU A 330 -4.60 32.80 -0.58
CA GLU A 330 -3.47 32.00 -1.05
C GLU A 330 -3.94 30.73 -1.76
N PHE A 331 -4.94 30.03 -1.23
CA PHE A 331 -5.53 28.89 -1.91
C PHE A 331 -6.21 29.27 -3.23
N GLY A 332 -6.84 30.44 -3.31
CA GLY A 332 -7.40 30.96 -4.55
C GLY A 332 -6.35 31.12 -5.65
N LYS A 333 -5.16 31.63 -5.30
CA LYS A 333 -4.01 31.72 -6.22
C LYS A 333 -3.59 30.34 -6.73
N TRP A 334 -3.49 29.34 -5.86
CA TRP A 334 -3.14 27.98 -6.28
C TRP A 334 -4.22 27.32 -7.14
N LEU A 335 -5.51 27.52 -6.84
CA LEU A 335 -6.61 27.06 -7.68
C LEU A 335 -6.53 27.66 -9.09
N MET A 336 -6.26 28.97 -9.21
CA MET A 336 -6.05 29.62 -10.49
C MET A 336 -4.86 29.03 -11.24
N TYR A 337 -3.74 28.77 -10.54
CA TYR A 337 -2.57 28.14 -11.13
C TYR A 337 -2.91 26.76 -11.72
N TYR A 338 -3.49 25.85 -10.94
CA TYR A 338 -3.80 24.50 -11.42
C TYR A 338 -4.86 24.51 -12.52
N TYR A 339 -5.85 25.39 -12.44
CA TYR A 339 -6.82 25.56 -13.52
C TYR A 339 -6.13 25.96 -14.83
N ARG A 340 -5.25 26.96 -14.81
CA ARG A 340 -4.47 27.38 -16.00
C ARG A 340 -3.60 26.24 -16.51
N ALA A 341 -2.86 25.58 -15.62
CA ALA A 341 -1.93 24.52 -15.96
C ALA A 341 -2.63 23.31 -16.60
N TRP A 342 -3.80 22.91 -16.08
CA TRP A 342 -4.51 21.70 -16.53
C TRP A 342 -5.49 21.94 -17.67
N SER A 343 -6.14 23.12 -17.73
CA SER A 343 -7.12 23.43 -18.77
C SER A 343 -6.53 24.18 -19.96
N GLY A 344 -5.38 24.84 -19.79
CA GLY A 344 -4.82 25.77 -20.77
C GLY A 344 -5.65 27.05 -20.98
N LYS A 345 -6.59 27.34 -20.07
CA LYS A 345 -7.52 28.48 -20.15
C LYS A 345 -7.32 29.42 -18.97
N GLU A 346 -7.65 30.69 -19.19
CA GLU A 346 -7.72 31.68 -18.11
C GLU A 346 -8.97 31.46 -17.25
N PRO A 347 -8.84 31.48 -15.91
CA PRO A 347 -9.99 31.37 -15.01
C PRO A 347 -10.84 32.64 -15.07
N THR A 348 -12.16 32.48 -15.14
CA THR A 348 -13.12 33.58 -15.22
C THR A 348 -13.98 33.70 -13.97
N ARG A 349 -14.23 32.59 -13.28
CA ARG A 349 -15.21 32.48 -12.18
C ARG A 349 -14.72 31.65 -11.00
N ILE A 350 -13.55 31.03 -11.07
CA ILE A 350 -13.03 30.10 -10.05
C ILE A 350 -13.02 30.70 -8.64
N ILE A 351 -12.65 31.98 -8.50
CA ILE A 351 -12.63 32.65 -7.19
C ILE A 351 -14.04 32.88 -6.65
N ARG A 352 -15.03 33.15 -7.52
CA ARG A 352 -16.43 33.28 -7.12
C ARG A 352 -16.99 31.94 -6.67
N GLU A 353 -16.75 30.88 -7.44
CA GLU A 353 -17.14 29.51 -7.09
C GLU A 353 -16.47 29.07 -5.78
N PHE A 354 -15.22 29.45 -5.58
CA PHE A 354 -14.49 29.15 -4.35
C PHE A 354 -15.00 29.95 -3.14
N ASP A 355 -15.45 31.19 -3.34
CA ASP A 355 -16.13 31.96 -2.30
C ASP A 355 -17.48 31.33 -1.92
N ASP A 356 -18.23 30.83 -2.91
CA ASP A 356 -19.47 30.08 -2.66
C ASP A 356 -19.20 28.79 -1.86
N PHE A 357 -18.10 28.07 -2.16
CA PHE A 357 -17.64 26.92 -1.38
C PHE A 357 -17.28 27.31 0.06
N ARG A 358 -16.51 28.39 0.23
CA ARG A 358 -16.14 28.94 1.55
C ARG A 358 -17.37 29.26 2.40
N LEU A 359 -18.39 29.84 1.77
CA LEU A 359 -19.66 30.21 2.40
C LEU A 359 -20.62 29.05 2.59
N ALA A 360 -20.26 27.83 2.16
CA ALA A 360 -21.12 26.65 2.24
C ALA A 360 -22.44 26.80 1.48
N LYS A 361 -22.50 27.62 0.42
CA LYS A 361 -23.74 27.78 -0.35
C LYS A 361 -24.01 26.50 -1.14
N TYR A 362 -25.26 26.08 -1.22
CA TYR A 362 -25.67 24.94 -2.04
C TYR A 362 -25.04 25.01 -3.44
N PRO A 363 -24.38 23.94 -3.95
CA PRO A 363 -24.31 22.57 -3.41
C PRO A 363 -23.11 22.28 -2.48
N PHE A 364 -22.45 23.30 -1.95
CA PHE A 364 -21.25 23.18 -1.13
C PHE A 364 -21.48 22.88 0.35
N ASP A 365 -22.72 22.87 0.81
CA ASP A 365 -23.09 22.56 2.18
C ASP A 365 -22.81 21.10 2.56
N LEU A 366 -22.67 20.86 3.87
CA LEU A 366 -22.33 19.54 4.39
C LEU A 366 -23.47 18.52 4.21
N GLU A 367 -24.72 18.97 4.17
CA GLU A 367 -25.89 18.09 4.00
C GLU A 367 -25.91 17.48 2.61
N THR A 368 -25.56 18.26 1.58
CA THR A 368 -25.38 17.79 0.21
C THR A 368 -24.25 16.77 0.12
N TYR A 369 -23.09 17.03 0.75
CA TYR A 369 -21.97 16.08 0.77
C TYR A 369 -22.36 14.73 1.40
N LYS A 370 -23.09 14.75 2.52
CA LYS A 370 -23.52 13.52 3.23
C LYS A 370 -24.44 12.62 2.40
N GLN A 371 -25.15 13.15 1.40
CA GLN A 371 -25.97 12.35 0.49
C GLN A 371 -25.15 11.42 -0.43
N PHE A 372 -23.83 11.62 -0.52
CA PHE A 372 -22.92 10.79 -1.31
C PHE A 372 -22.21 9.72 -0.48
N ASP A 373 -22.68 9.43 0.75
CA ASP A 373 -22.06 8.45 1.67
C ASP A 373 -20.56 8.70 1.89
N ASN A 374 -20.17 9.98 1.98
CA ASN A 374 -18.78 10.44 2.09
C ASN A 374 -17.89 10.10 0.87
N ASP A 375 -18.47 9.80 -0.29
CA ASP A 375 -17.72 9.68 -1.55
C ASP A 375 -17.43 11.08 -2.12
N ILE A 376 -16.27 11.62 -1.73
CA ILE A 376 -15.80 12.95 -2.14
C ILE A 376 -15.67 13.11 -3.65
N TRP A 377 -15.28 12.05 -4.37
CA TRP A 377 -15.10 12.15 -5.81
C TRP A 377 -16.45 12.25 -6.51
N ARG A 378 -17.41 11.39 -6.15
CA ARG A 378 -18.79 11.47 -6.68
C ARG A 378 -19.46 12.79 -6.36
N TYR A 379 -19.26 13.30 -5.15
CA TYR A 379 -19.73 14.62 -4.75
C TYR A 379 -19.19 15.72 -5.67
N TRP A 380 -17.88 15.76 -5.91
CA TRP A 380 -17.30 16.77 -6.80
C TRP A 380 -17.70 16.58 -8.27
N CYS A 381 -17.93 15.35 -8.74
CA CYS A 381 -18.51 15.09 -10.06
C CYS A 381 -19.91 15.71 -10.18
N TYR A 382 -20.76 15.54 -9.17
CA TYR A 382 -22.09 16.19 -9.13
C TYR A 382 -21.98 17.72 -9.15
N VAL A 383 -21.13 18.27 -8.29
CA VAL A 383 -20.94 19.73 -8.14
C VAL A 383 -20.33 20.37 -9.40
N SER A 384 -19.50 19.63 -10.14
CA SER A 384 -18.85 20.11 -11.36
C SER A 384 -19.83 20.51 -12.47
N VAL A 385 -21.06 19.99 -12.45
CA VAL A 385 -22.12 20.36 -13.40
C VAL A 385 -22.51 21.84 -13.27
N SER A 386 -22.44 22.39 -12.05
CA SER A 386 -22.77 23.79 -11.75
C SER A 386 -21.55 24.69 -11.57
N THR A 387 -20.36 24.12 -11.39
CA THR A 387 -19.11 24.84 -11.08
C THR A 387 -18.00 24.39 -12.03
N ASN A 388 -17.99 25.00 -13.21
CA ASN A 388 -17.17 24.51 -14.32
C ASN A 388 -15.67 24.65 -14.06
N GLU A 389 -15.23 25.63 -13.26
CA GLU A 389 -13.81 25.88 -13.03
C GLU A 389 -13.31 25.22 -11.74
N LEU A 390 -13.98 25.48 -10.61
CA LEU A 390 -13.63 24.87 -9.33
C LEU A 390 -13.90 23.37 -9.34
N GLY A 391 -15.05 22.94 -9.85
CA GLY A 391 -15.41 21.53 -9.96
C GLY A 391 -14.44 20.77 -10.86
N PHE A 392 -13.94 21.38 -11.94
CA PHE A 392 -12.90 20.78 -12.79
C PHE A 392 -11.61 20.52 -12.02
N VAL A 393 -11.11 21.52 -11.28
CA VAL A 393 -9.89 21.39 -10.46
C VAL A 393 -10.09 20.34 -9.35
N ALA A 394 -11.23 20.37 -8.66
CA ALA A 394 -11.53 19.43 -7.59
C ALA A 394 -11.66 17.99 -8.10
N CYS A 395 -12.38 17.76 -9.21
CA CYS A 395 -12.49 16.43 -9.83
C CYS A 395 -11.11 15.89 -10.26
N ARG A 396 -10.24 16.76 -10.78
CA ARG A 396 -8.85 16.41 -11.07
C ARG A 396 -8.11 15.98 -9.81
N ILE A 397 -8.14 16.77 -8.73
CA ILE A 397 -7.45 16.48 -7.46
C ILE A 397 -7.95 15.18 -6.82
N PHE A 398 -9.26 15.00 -6.68
CA PHE A 398 -9.84 13.78 -6.11
C PHE A 398 -9.84 12.59 -7.07
N GLY A 399 -9.47 12.83 -8.33
CA GLY A 399 -9.21 11.80 -9.33
C GLY A 399 -7.81 11.19 -9.27
N ILE A 400 -6.88 11.81 -8.53
CA ILE A 400 -5.50 11.35 -8.44
C ILE A 400 -5.43 10.07 -7.61
N CYS A 401 -4.93 8.99 -8.20
CA CYS A 401 -4.53 7.80 -7.46
C CYS A 401 -3.29 8.12 -6.62
N VAL A 402 -3.23 7.69 -5.36
CA VAL A 402 -2.12 8.00 -4.44
C VAL A 402 -1.10 6.87 -4.30
N ASN A 403 -1.33 5.73 -4.95
CA ASN A 403 -0.50 4.54 -4.83
C ASN A 403 -0.30 3.84 -6.18
N ALA A 404 0.74 3.00 -6.23
CA ALA A 404 0.99 2.05 -7.31
C ALA A 404 0.56 0.61 -6.89
N ALA A 405 -0.27 0.45 -5.86
CA ALA A 405 -0.58 -0.87 -5.29
C ALA A 405 -1.47 -1.73 -6.22
N SER A 406 -2.30 -1.10 -7.07
CA SER A 406 -3.02 -1.81 -8.14
C SER A 406 -2.06 -2.49 -9.11
N VAL A 407 -0.96 -1.80 -9.44
CA VAL A 407 0.13 -2.30 -10.28
C VAL A 407 0.92 -3.41 -9.58
N GLU A 408 1.28 -3.24 -8.31
CA GLU A 408 1.99 -4.29 -7.56
C GLU A 408 1.17 -5.58 -7.45
N ARG A 409 -0.17 -5.47 -7.33
CA ARG A 409 -1.07 -6.63 -7.35
C ARG A 409 -1.06 -7.31 -8.72
N LEU A 410 -0.99 -6.54 -9.81
CA LEU A 410 -0.84 -7.08 -11.16
C LEU A 410 0.48 -7.86 -11.31
N TRP A 411 1.60 -7.30 -10.83
CA TRP A 411 2.89 -7.99 -10.86
C TRP A 411 2.91 -9.23 -9.97
N SER A 412 2.27 -9.18 -8.79
CA SER A 412 2.14 -10.35 -7.93
C SER A 412 1.36 -11.47 -8.64
N CYS A 413 0.31 -11.11 -9.39
CA CYS A 413 -0.41 -12.07 -10.24
C CYS A 413 0.47 -12.59 -11.38
N MET A 414 1.28 -11.74 -12.01
CA MET A 414 2.25 -12.15 -13.03
C MET A 414 3.31 -13.11 -12.48
N GLY A 415 3.82 -12.85 -11.28
CA GLY A 415 4.76 -13.74 -10.58
C GLY A 415 4.15 -15.10 -10.24
N PHE A 416 2.85 -15.13 -9.92
CA PHE A 416 2.12 -16.40 -9.78
C PHE A 416 1.98 -17.15 -11.12
N LEU A 417 1.82 -16.43 -12.23
CA LEU A 417 1.79 -17.04 -13.57
C LEU A 417 3.18 -17.54 -14.01
N GLN A 418 4.24 -16.84 -13.60
CA GLN A 418 5.65 -17.16 -13.86
C GLN A 418 6.34 -17.73 -12.60
N THR A 419 6.01 -18.96 -12.20
CA THR A 419 6.74 -19.61 -11.10
C THR A 419 8.07 -20.21 -11.56
N LYS A 420 9.09 -20.20 -10.68
CA LYS A 420 10.41 -20.83 -10.90
C LYS A 420 10.33 -22.29 -11.34
N TRP A 421 9.24 -22.99 -11.04
CA TRP A 421 9.13 -24.43 -11.23
C TRP A 421 8.24 -24.88 -12.40
N ARG A 422 7.28 -24.10 -12.94
CA ARG A 422 6.32 -24.69 -13.91
C ARG A 422 5.79 -23.85 -15.10
N ASN A 423 6.22 -22.62 -15.39
CA ASN A 423 5.75 -21.91 -16.60
C ASN A 423 6.83 -21.02 -17.26
N ARG A 424 7.46 -21.51 -18.34
CA ARG A 424 8.26 -20.70 -19.28
C ARG A 424 7.36 -19.88 -20.23
N LEU A 425 6.44 -19.09 -19.69
CA LEU A 425 5.64 -18.17 -20.48
C LEU A 425 6.49 -16.95 -20.86
N MET A 426 6.50 -16.57 -22.15
CA MET A 426 7.09 -15.31 -22.58
C MET A 426 6.45 -14.14 -21.81
N SER A 427 7.23 -13.10 -21.51
CA SER A 427 6.76 -11.89 -20.81
C SER A 427 5.50 -11.29 -21.46
N SER A 428 5.44 -11.27 -22.80
CA SER A 428 4.28 -10.82 -23.55
C SER A 428 3.00 -11.62 -23.26
N LYS A 429 3.10 -12.95 -23.14
CA LYS A 429 1.95 -13.81 -22.82
C LYS A 429 1.53 -13.67 -21.36
N ALA A 430 2.48 -13.55 -20.45
CA ALA A 430 2.19 -13.30 -19.03
C ALA A 430 1.46 -11.96 -18.85
N LEU A 431 1.86 -10.93 -19.58
CA LEU A 431 1.19 -9.62 -19.60
C LEU A 431 -0.24 -9.73 -20.15
N GLN A 432 -0.44 -10.39 -21.30
CA GLN A 432 -1.76 -10.61 -21.89
C GLN A 432 -2.73 -11.31 -20.92
N MET A 433 -2.29 -12.40 -20.29
CA MET A 433 -3.12 -13.11 -19.30
C MET A 433 -3.44 -12.25 -18.07
N SER A 434 -2.50 -11.41 -17.65
CA SER A 434 -2.68 -10.55 -16.48
C SER A 434 -3.61 -9.38 -16.77
N LYS A 435 -3.52 -8.77 -17.96
CA LYS A 435 -4.49 -7.80 -18.47
C LYS A 435 -5.91 -8.38 -18.48
N LEU A 436 -6.07 -9.59 -19.02
CA LEU A 436 -7.37 -10.25 -19.05
C LEU A 436 -7.93 -10.49 -17.64
N ARG A 437 -7.09 -10.98 -16.72
CA ARG A 437 -7.50 -11.16 -15.33
C ARG A 437 -7.91 -9.84 -14.66
N ALA A 438 -7.15 -8.76 -14.90
CA ALA A 438 -7.48 -7.43 -14.40
C ALA A 438 -8.84 -6.94 -14.94
N TYR A 439 -9.09 -7.12 -16.24
CA TYR A 439 -10.36 -6.78 -16.89
C TYR A 439 -11.55 -7.57 -16.32
N ILE A 440 -11.41 -8.89 -16.15
CA ILE A 440 -12.44 -9.74 -15.53
C ILE A 440 -12.73 -9.26 -14.10
N THR A 441 -11.68 -8.97 -13.32
CA THR A 441 -11.82 -8.46 -11.95
C THR A 441 -12.53 -7.11 -11.91
N TYR A 442 -12.17 -6.20 -12.81
CA TYR A 442 -12.82 -4.89 -12.96
C TYR A 442 -14.30 -5.03 -13.33
N SER A 443 -14.62 -5.90 -14.29
CA SER A 443 -16.00 -6.17 -14.72
C SER A 443 -16.85 -6.73 -13.59
N HIS A 444 -16.34 -7.68 -12.80
CA HIS A 444 -17.04 -8.18 -11.62
C HIS A 444 -17.30 -7.09 -10.58
N ARG A 445 -16.37 -6.14 -10.37
CA ARG A 445 -16.57 -5.02 -9.44
C ARG A 445 -17.67 -4.06 -9.90
N LEU A 446 -17.74 -3.78 -11.20
CA LEU A 446 -18.81 -2.96 -11.78
C LEU A 446 -20.19 -3.60 -11.56
N HIS A 447 -20.30 -4.91 -11.76
CA HIS A 447 -21.55 -5.65 -11.62
C HIS A 447 -21.94 -5.94 -10.16
N ASN A 448 -20.98 -6.08 -9.24
CA ASN A 448 -21.21 -6.43 -7.84
C ASN A 448 -21.20 -5.21 -6.88
N SER A 449 -21.54 -3.98 -7.29
CA SER A 449 -21.68 -2.88 -6.32
C SER A 449 -22.67 -3.26 -5.22
N PRO A 450 -22.24 -3.48 -3.96
CA PRO A 450 -23.18 -3.82 -2.91
C PRO A 450 -23.88 -2.54 -2.46
N ILE A 451 -25.21 -2.59 -2.39
CA ILE A 451 -26.01 -1.74 -1.52
C ILE A 451 -25.50 -1.97 -0.09
N SER A 452 -25.04 -0.89 0.57
CA SER A 452 -24.78 -0.75 2.02
C SER A 452 -24.11 -1.92 2.75
N VAL A 453 -22.82 -1.78 3.11
CA VAL A 453 -22.21 -2.58 4.17
C VAL A 453 -22.24 -1.74 5.45
N GLU A 454 -23.21 -2.01 6.33
CA GLU A 454 -23.16 -1.59 7.72
C GLU A 454 -21.95 -2.23 8.41
N TYR A 455 -21.12 -1.41 9.04
CA TYR A 455 -20.10 -1.89 9.97
C TYR A 455 -20.80 -2.33 11.26
N THR A 456 -21.12 -3.61 11.40
CA THR A 456 -21.42 -4.18 12.72
C THR A 456 -20.12 -4.45 13.46
N THR A 457 -19.74 -3.47 14.28
CA THR A 457 -18.82 -3.66 15.41
C THR A 457 -19.51 -4.55 16.44
N THR A 458 -19.12 -5.82 16.54
CA THR A 458 -19.41 -6.63 17.74
C THR A 458 -18.09 -7.07 18.36
N LEU A 459 -17.60 -6.20 19.24
CA LEU A 459 -16.75 -6.59 20.36
C LEU A 459 -17.63 -7.38 21.34
N ASP A 460 -17.61 -8.70 21.26
CA ASP A 460 -18.18 -9.55 22.31
C ASP A 460 -17.23 -9.56 23.52
N VAL A 461 -17.48 -8.63 24.44
CA VAL A 461 -17.07 -8.75 25.83
C VAL A 461 -18.14 -9.59 26.52
N ASN A 462 -17.75 -10.80 26.92
CA ASN A 462 -18.53 -11.65 27.80
C ASN A 462 -18.98 -10.87 29.05
N ASN A 463 -20.29 -10.73 29.23
CA ASN A 463 -20.88 -10.64 30.55
C ASN A 463 -22.10 -11.57 30.60
N THR A 464 -21.89 -12.67 31.32
CA THR A 464 -22.91 -13.60 31.80
C THR A 464 -23.97 -12.84 32.58
N ASN A 465 -25.25 -13.06 32.27
CA ASN A 465 -26.27 -13.43 33.25
C ASN A 465 -27.54 -13.93 32.55
N GLU A 466 -27.99 -15.08 33.05
CA GLU A 466 -29.17 -15.84 32.68
C GLU A 466 -30.47 -15.02 32.84
N THR A 467 -31.46 -15.23 31.97
CA THR A 467 -32.74 -15.86 32.34
C THR A 467 -33.72 -15.97 31.15
N ASN A 468 -34.14 -17.21 30.94
CA ASN A 468 -35.36 -17.73 30.32
C ASN A 468 -36.49 -16.74 29.95
N GLN A 469 -37.01 -16.86 28.71
CA GLN A 469 -38.35 -17.40 28.40
C GLN A 469 -38.73 -17.22 26.91
N ASN A 470 -38.91 -18.34 26.21
CA ASN A 470 -39.74 -18.47 24.99
C ASN A 470 -41.21 -18.72 25.43
N PRO A 471 -42.28 -18.71 24.58
CA PRO A 471 -42.31 -18.92 23.11
C PRO A 471 -43.39 -18.11 22.32
N GLY A 472 -43.43 -18.25 20.98
CA GLY A 472 -44.72 -18.24 20.24
C GLY A 472 -44.76 -17.72 18.79
N ASN A 473 -44.86 -18.67 17.83
CA ASN A 473 -45.43 -18.62 16.47
C ASN A 473 -44.67 -17.88 15.34
N LEU A 474 -44.13 -18.57 14.32
CA LEU A 474 -44.75 -19.29 13.18
C LEU A 474 -45.36 -18.34 12.12
N ASN A 475 -44.63 -18.14 11.02
CA ASN A 475 -45.11 -18.50 9.68
C ASN A 475 -43.97 -18.45 8.65
N ASP A 476 -43.91 -19.53 7.86
CA ASP A 476 -42.93 -19.86 6.85
C ASP A 476 -42.99 -18.96 5.61
N SER A 477 -41.82 -18.63 5.06
CA SER A 477 -41.64 -18.59 3.61
C SER A 477 -40.19 -18.97 3.28
N GLU A 478 -40.03 -20.16 2.72
CA GLU A 478 -38.80 -20.66 2.12
C GLU A 478 -38.25 -19.68 1.07
N ASN A 479 -36.98 -19.33 1.17
CA ASN A 479 -36.16 -19.02 0.00
C ASN A 479 -34.68 -19.32 0.30
N ASN A 480 -34.09 -20.05 -0.64
CA ASN A 480 -32.81 -20.73 -0.58
C ASN A 480 -31.64 -19.85 -0.12
N LYS A 481 -30.91 -20.35 0.88
CA LYS A 481 -29.57 -19.88 1.23
C LYS A 481 -28.56 -20.55 0.29
N ASP A 482 -28.17 -19.87 -0.77
CA ASP A 482 -26.89 -20.14 -1.41
C ASP A 482 -25.81 -19.38 -0.64
N ASN A 483 -25.13 -20.12 0.24
CA ASN A 483 -23.88 -19.69 0.87
C ASN A 483 -22.77 -19.79 -0.17
N ASP A 484 -22.34 -18.67 -0.74
CA ASP A 484 -21.07 -18.62 -1.46
C ASP A 484 -19.90 -18.58 -0.47
N PRO A 485 -18.85 -19.39 -0.68
CA PRO A 485 -17.74 -19.51 0.25
C PRO A 485 -16.84 -18.28 0.16
N VAL A 486 -16.61 -17.64 1.30
CA VAL A 486 -15.41 -16.84 1.53
C VAL A 486 -14.23 -17.80 1.37
N ILE A 487 -13.53 -17.72 0.24
CA ILE A 487 -12.28 -18.45 0.01
C ILE A 487 -11.22 -17.83 0.94
N ASN A 488 -11.22 -18.30 2.19
CA ASN A 488 -10.05 -18.36 3.03
C ASN A 488 -9.11 -19.39 2.40
N LEU A 489 -8.09 -18.94 1.68
CA LEU A 489 -6.94 -19.78 1.35
C LEU A 489 -6.05 -19.90 2.60
N GLU A 490 -6.57 -20.51 3.65
CA GLU A 490 -5.75 -21.24 4.60
C GLU A 490 -5.40 -22.57 3.92
N ALA A 491 -4.17 -22.69 3.46
CA ALA A 491 -3.66 -23.95 2.94
C ALA A 491 -3.54 -24.95 4.10
N ASP A 492 -4.45 -25.91 4.13
CA ASP A 492 -4.32 -27.15 4.90
C ASP A 492 -3.19 -27.98 4.26
N PRO A 493 -2.14 -28.38 5.00
CA PRO A 493 -1.01 -29.10 4.43
C PRO A 493 -1.34 -30.59 4.31
N GLU A 494 -1.94 -31.00 3.20
CA GLU A 494 -1.91 -32.41 2.81
C GLU A 494 -0.52 -32.81 2.31
N GLN A 495 -0.14 -34.00 2.73
CA GLN A 495 1.20 -34.57 2.72
C GLN A 495 1.72 -34.78 1.29
N LEU A 496 2.88 -34.21 0.98
CA LEU A 496 3.73 -34.69 -0.10
C LEU A 496 5.10 -35.02 0.50
N GLU A 497 5.40 -36.32 0.53
CA GLU A 497 6.73 -36.85 0.81
C GLU A 497 7.70 -36.34 -0.27
N GLU A 498 8.63 -35.47 0.11
CA GLU A 498 9.80 -35.18 -0.70
C GLU A 498 11.00 -35.98 -0.17
N GLY A 499 11.57 -36.76 -1.09
CA GLY A 499 12.74 -37.60 -0.88
C GLY A 499 14.00 -36.81 -0.52
N SER A 500 14.90 -37.53 0.14
CA SER A 500 16.15 -37.09 0.72
C SER A 500 17.20 -36.60 -0.28
N ASP A 501 18.12 -35.81 0.28
CA ASP A 501 19.44 -35.37 -0.21
C ASP A 501 19.46 -34.08 -1.07
N ASP A 502 19.96 -32.97 -0.50
CA ASP A 502 21.41 -32.71 -0.53
C ASP A 502 21.85 -31.61 0.46
N LYS A 503 22.99 -31.84 1.14
CA LYS A 503 23.51 -31.10 2.32
C LYS A 503 24.24 -29.79 2.00
N ASN A 504 23.91 -29.11 0.90
CA ASN A 504 24.66 -27.93 0.44
C ASN A 504 23.87 -26.61 0.43
N THR A 505 22.59 -26.62 0.82
CA THR A 505 21.72 -25.43 0.90
C THR A 505 21.73 -24.76 2.28
N GLU A 506 22.42 -25.37 3.25
CA GLU A 506 22.36 -25.05 4.68
C GLU A 506 23.00 -23.68 5.01
N SER A 507 24.04 -23.26 4.27
CA SER A 507 24.75 -21.99 4.55
C SER A 507 24.23 -20.77 3.79
N GLN A 508 23.35 -20.94 2.80
CA GLN A 508 22.79 -19.82 2.03
C GLN A 508 21.46 -19.33 2.62
N LEU A 509 20.61 -20.24 3.10
CA LEU A 509 19.31 -19.86 3.64
C LEU A 509 19.43 -19.11 4.97
N GLU A 510 20.29 -19.49 5.92
CA GLU A 510 20.43 -18.73 7.19
C GLU A 510 21.05 -17.33 7.02
N ASN A 511 21.84 -17.10 5.96
CA ASN A 511 22.47 -15.81 5.69
C ASN A 511 21.54 -14.85 4.94
N ASP A 512 20.64 -15.34 4.08
CA ASP A 512 19.77 -14.47 3.25
C ASP A 512 18.65 -13.78 4.06
N PHE A 513 18.17 -14.34 5.18
CA PHE A 513 17.06 -13.74 5.95
C PHE A 513 17.52 -12.67 6.98
N GLY A 514 18.82 -12.55 7.27
CA GLY A 514 19.34 -11.57 8.24
C GLY A 514 19.49 -10.15 7.71
N GLU A 515 19.26 -9.93 6.41
CA GLU A 515 19.56 -8.67 5.72
C GLU A 515 18.33 -7.78 5.47
N TYR A 516 17.12 -8.15 5.91
CA TYR A 516 15.91 -7.39 5.54
C TYR A 516 15.90 -5.93 6.02
N PRO A 517 16.16 -5.62 7.31
CA PRO A 517 16.24 -4.22 7.74
C PRO A 517 17.42 -3.49 7.10
N GLN A 518 18.48 -4.22 6.74
CA GLN A 518 19.66 -3.67 6.10
C GLN A 518 19.38 -3.23 4.65
N GLY A 519 18.76 -4.09 3.83
CA GLY A 519 18.40 -3.75 2.45
C GLY A 519 17.44 -2.56 2.35
N TRP A 520 16.59 -2.34 3.35
CA TRP A 520 15.75 -1.14 3.43
C TRP A 520 16.51 0.09 3.90
N THR A 521 17.47 -0.07 4.83
CA THR A 521 18.39 1.02 5.18
C THR A 521 19.24 1.42 3.96
N ASP A 522 19.60 0.46 3.12
CA ASP A 522 20.29 0.70 1.84
C ASP A 522 19.43 1.48 0.87
N MET A 523 18.15 1.13 0.70
CA MET A 523 17.22 1.94 -0.11
C MET A 523 17.10 3.39 0.39
N LEU A 524 17.06 3.61 1.70
CA LEU A 524 17.05 4.96 2.28
C LEU A 524 18.35 5.73 2.03
N ARG A 525 19.50 5.03 2.07
CA ARG A 525 20.80 5.63 1.73
C ARG A 525 20.89 5.98 0.25
N GLU A 526 20.36 5.12 -0.61
CA GLU A 526 20.28 5.39 -2.05
C GLU A 526 19.40 6.61 -2.35
N GLU A 527 18.25 6.75 -1.69
CA GLU A 527 17.38 7.95 -1.77
C GLU A 527 18.15 9.21 -1.30
N GLU A 528 18.81 9.17 -0.13
CA GLU A 528 19.60 10.30 0.38
C GLU A 528 20.77 10.69 -0.52
N ASN A 529 21.50 9.72 -1.07
CA ASN A 529 22.63 9.99 -1.97
C ASN A 529 22.16 10.57 -3.31
N ALA A 530 21.03 10.09 -3.83
CA ALA A 530 20.44 10.60 -5.06
C ALA A 530 19.96 12.05 -4.90
N ASP A 531 19.39 12.40 -3.74
CA ASP A 531 18.99 13.78 -3.44
C ASP A 531 20.18 14.73 -3.46
N ILE A 532 21.32 14.32 -2.91
CA ILE A 532 22.55 15.13 -2.90
C ILE A 532 23.07 15.35 -4.33
N LEU A 533 23.12 14.29 -5.14
CA LEU A 533 23.57 14.38 -6.54
C LEU A 533 22.60 15.23 -7.40
N ASP A 534 21.29 15.11 -7.17
CA ASP A 534 20.28 15.94 -7.83
C ASP A 534 20.41 17.43 -7.43
N GLU A 535 20.72 17.75 -6.17
CA GLU A 535 20.97 19.12 -5.72
C GLU A 535 22.20 19.74 -6.41
N GLU A 536 23.24 18.93 -6.65
CA GLU A 536 24.44 19.34 -7.39
C GLU A 536 24.14 19.51 -8.90
N GLU A 537 23.47 18.55 -9.57
CA GLU A 537 23.14 18.62 -11.00
C GLU A 537 22.11 19.72 -11.36
N ASN A 538 21.16 20.03 -10.47
CA ASN A 538 20.18 21.09 -10.70
C ASN A 538 20.79 22.50 -10.74
N THR A 539 22.02 22.69 -10.25
CA THR A 539 22.73 23.97 -10.45
C THR A 539 23.27 24.16 -11.88
N GLU A 540 23.46 23.07 -12.66
CA GLU A 540 23.96 23.15 -14.04
C GLU A 540 22.85 23.05 -15.11
N PHE A 541 21.71 22.41 -14.84
CA PHE A 541 20.69 22.11 -15.86
C PHE A 541 19.63 23.19 -16.09
N ASN A 542 19.57 24.24 -15.24
CA ASN A 542 18.52 25.27 -15.28
C ASN A 542 18.59 26.25 -16.48
N ASN A 543 19.50 26.07 -17.43
CA ASN A 543 19.71 27.04 -18.52
C ASN A 543 19.17 26.66 -19.90
N GLU A 544 18.68 25.43 -20.15
CA GLU A 544 18.18 25.10 -21.49
C GLU A 544 16.90 24.25 -21.50
N LYS A 545 15.87 24.80 -22.13
CA LYS A 545 14.55 24.22 -22.52
C LYS A 545 13.38 24.42 -21.54
N SER A 546 12.86 25.65 -21.49
CA SER A 546 11.46 25.92 -21.17
C SER A 546 10.73 26.50 -22.40
N ASN A 547 10.17 25.63 -23.25
CA ASN A 547 9.24 26.08 -24.29
C ASN A 547 7.81 25.83 -23.81
N ILE A 548 7.23 26.87 -23.20
CA ILE A 548 5.84 27.41 -23.27
C ILE A 548 5.73 28.45 -22.13
N PRO A 549 5.43 29.74 -22.41
CA PRO A 549 5.37 30.76 -21.36
C PRO A 549 4.04 30.66 -20.60
N LEU A 550 4.04 29.90 -19.50
CA LEU A 550 3.30 30.30 -18.31
C LEU A 550 4.20 31.32 -17.59
N ASP A 551 4.07 32.58 -17.98
CA ASP A 551 4.83 33.76 -17.48
C ASP A 551 5.32 33.58 -16.03
N ASP A 552 6.64 33.58 -15.80
CA ASP A 552 7.36 33.79 -14.53
C ASP A 552 6.87 33.12 -13.23
N ILE A 553 5.88 32.21 -13.27
CA ILE A 553 5.31 31.58 -12.07
C ILE A 553 6.08 30.30 -11.76
N THR A 554 6.79 30.33 -10.65
CA THR A 554 7.46 29.18 -10.04
C THR A 554 6.46 28.05 -9.82
N HIS A 555 6.85 26.82 -10.19
CA HIS A 555 6.01 25.64 -9.95
C HIS A 555 5.76 25.46 -8.43
N PRO A 556 4.54 25.13 -7.97
CA PRO A 556 4.20 25.06 -6.54
C PRO A 556 5.14 24.16 -5.72
N ALA A 557 5.61 23.06 -6.33
CA ALA A 557 6.57 22.17 -5.70
C ALA A 557 7.98 22.77 -5.47
N ASN A 558 8.35 23.84 -6.21
CA ASN A 558 9.64 24.54 -6.15
C ASN A 558 9.54 25.93 -5.51
N ASP A 559 8.33 26.40 -5.15
CA ASP A 559 8.15 27.70 -4.51
C ASP A 559 8.40 27.57 -3.00
N ASP A 560 9.51 28.12 -2.52
CA ASP A 560 9.88 28.11 -1.10
C ASP A 560 8.84 28.84 -0.23
N ASN A 561 8.10 29.81 -0.79
CA ASN A 561 7.00 30.48 -0.07
C ASN A 561 5.75 29.60 0.04
N ALA A 562 5.72 28.49 -0.71
CA ALA A 562 4.65 27.49 -0.72
C ALA A 562 5.04 26.22 0.07
N LYS A 563 5.90 26.39 1.09
CA LYS A 563 6.33 25.33 2.00
C LYS A 563 6.04 25.70 3.45
N TRP A 564 5.37 24.80 4.16
CA TRP A 564 4.98 24.93 5.55
C TRP A 564 5.47 23.72 6.35
N LYS A 565 5.86 23.97 7.60
CA LYS A 565 6.24 22.89 8.53
C LYS A 565 5.02 22.12 8.97
N LEU A 566 5.03 20.80 8.78
CA LEU A 566 3.97 19.90 9.21
C LEU A 566 3.67 20.05 10.71
N LEU A 567 4.70 20.31 11.53
CA LEU A 567 4.67 20.50 12.99
C LEU A 567 3.92 21.76 13.47
N THR A 568 3.56 22.68 12.59
CA THR A 568 2.77 23.86 12.99
C THR A 568 1.51 24.07 12.14
N LEU A 569 1.35 23.26 11.10
CA LEU A 569 0.40 23.44 10.02
C LEU A 569 -1.05 23.17 10.43
N PHE A 570 -1.27 22.19 11.30
CA PHE A 570 -2.60 21.68 11.64
C PHE A 570 -2.94 21.93 13.12
N ASN A 571 -4.24 21.92 13.43
CA ASN A 571 -4.73 21.96 14.80
C ASN A 571 -4.54 20.58 15.46
N TYR A 572 -3.84 20.56 16.58
CA TYR A 572 -3.49 19.32 17.29
C TYR A 572 -4.51 18.84 18.33
N ASN A 573 -5.64 19.56 18.45
CA ASN A 573 -6.64 19.33 19.49
C ASN A 573 -7.92 18.63 19.00
N MET A 574 -7.92 18.05 17.80
CA MET A 574 -9.05 17.25 17.34
C MET A 574 -8.66 15.79 17.44
N ASP A 575 -9.58 14.95 17.92
CA ASP A 575 -9.46 13.50 17.80
C ASP A 575 -9.17 13.18 16.34
N ILE A 576 -7.89 12.99 16.01
CA ILE A 576 -7.46 12.42 14.74
C ILE A 576 -7.73 10.93 14.85
N ASN A 577 -9.00 10.58 15.05
CA ASN A 577 -9.50 9.26 14.74
C ASN A 577 -9.39 9.19 13.22
N LEU A 578 -8.27 8.64 12.75
CA LEU A 578 -8.19 8.09 11.41
C LEU A 578 -9.48 7.28 11.23
N PRO A 579 -10.32 7.60 10.22
CA PRO A 579 -11.53 6.85 9.96
C PRO A 579 -11.10 5.48 9.42
N PHE A 580 -10.71 4.60 10.34
CA PHE A 580 -10.37 3.21 10.06
C PHE A 580 -11.66 2.39 9.91
#